data_AF-K1SNB1-F1
#
_entry.id   AF-K1SNB1-F1
#
_cell.length_a   1.000
_cell.length_b   1.000
_cell.length_c   1.000
_cell.angle_alpha   90.00
_cell.angle_beta   90.00
_cell.angle_gamma   90.00
#
_symmetry.space_group_name_H-M   'P 1'
#
loop_
_entity.id
_entity.type
_entity.pdbx_description
1 polymer ?
#
loop_
_entity_poly.entity_id
_entity_poly.type
_entity_poly.pdbx_seq_one_letter_code
_entity_poly.pdbx_strand_id
1 'polypeptide(L)'
;TAVAWDVAQQYKQANPEHNAVVVLSTASPYKFPAAVLEGIGEKAEGDEFDVMEQLHKVTGVPVPKNLADLRSRAVRHRDVIDRGEMLDYVLGKAAAEK
;
A
#
# COMPACT_ATOMS: atom_id res chain seq x y z
N THR A 1 0.57 2.25 9.53
CA THR A 1 1.22 1.58 10.68
C THR A 1 2.29 2.45 11.32
N ALA A 2 3.27 3.00 10.59
CA ALA A 2 4.33 3.83 11.15
C ALA A 2 3.83 5.00 12.02
N VAL A 3 2.85 5.77 11.53
CA VAL A 3 2.22 6.87 12.30
C VAL A 3 1.63 6.38 13.62
N ALA A 4 0.88 5.28 13.60
CA ALA A 4 0.27 4.73 14.80
C ALA A 4 1.33 4.20 15.80
N TRP A 5 2.44 3.65 15.29
CA TRP A 5 3.55 3.20 16.12
C TRP A 5 4.23 4.38 16.82
N ASP A 6 4.54 5.46 16.09
CA ASP A 6 5.15 6.66 16.63
C ASP A 6 4.29 7.28 17.76
N VAL A 7 3.01 7.50 17.48
CA VAL A 7 2.07 8.02 18.49
C VAL A 7 1.92 7.06 19.68
N ALA A 8 1.94 5.74 19.45
CA ALA A 8 1.91 4.77 20.55
C ALA A 8 3.15 4.88 21.44
N GLN A 9 4.35 5.10 20.89
CA GLN A 9 5.55 5.29 21.71
C GLN A 9 5.46 6.56 22.55
N GLN A 10 5.05 7.67 21.94
CA GLN A 10 4.86 8.94 22.65
C GLN A 10 3.80 8.82 23.75
N TYR A 11 2.68 8.15 23.48
CA TYR A 11 1.63 7.89 24.47
C TYR A 11 2.15 7.11 25.68
N LYS A 12 2.91 6.04 25.45
CA LYS A 12 3.48 5.22 26.53
C LYS A 12 4.46 6.01 27.39
N GLN A 13 5.30 6.85 26.78
CA GLN A 13 6.23 7.71 27.50
C GLN A 13 5.50 8.73 28.38
N ALA A 14 4.41 9.33 27.88
CA ALA A 14 3.61 10.29 28.62
C ALA A 14 2.73 9.66 29.70
N ASN A 15 2.47 8.34 29.64
CA ASN A 15 1.53 7.64 30.53
C ASN A 15 2.16 6.34 31.07
N PRO A 16 3.05 6.38 32.08
CA PRO A 16 3.77 5.20 32.56
C PRO A 16 2.88 4.03 33.03
N GLU A 17 1.67 4.32 33.53
CA GLU A 17 0.69 3.33 34.03
C GLU A 17 -0.37 2.96 32.97
N HIS A 18 -0.04 3.09 31.69
CA HIS A 18 -0.99 2.82 30.61
C HIS A 18 -1.40 1.32 30.54
N ASN A 19 -2.63 1.05 30.11
CA ASN A 19 -3.06 -0.31 29.74
C ASN A 19 -2.37 -0.80 28.46
N ALA A 20 -2.47 -2.09 28.14
CA ALA A 20 -1.92 -2.64 26.90
C ALA A 20 -2.37 -1.83 25.65
N VAL A 21 -1.40 -1.43 24.82
CA VAL A 21 -1.64 -0.66 23.59
C VAL A 21 -1.53 -1.60 22.39
N VAL A 22 -2.57 -1.62 21.56
CA VAL A 22 -2.61 -2.40 20.31
C VAL A 22 -2.47 -1.47 19.12
N VAL A 23 -1.49 -1.74 18.25
CA VAL A 23 -1.30 -1.02 16.98
C VAL A 23 -1.87 -1.84 15.83
N LEU A 24 -2.80 -1.24 15.08
CA LEU A 24 -3.39 -1.88 13.92
C LEU A 24 -2.50 -1.66 12.68
N SER A 25 -1.96 -2.75 12.12
CA SER A 25 -1.26 -2.68 10.84
C SER A 25 -2.25 -2.77 9.69
N THR A 26 -2.64 -1.62 9.16
CA THR A 26 -3.75 -1.48 8.19
C THR A 26 -3.40 -1.87 6.76
N ALA A 27 -2.10 -2.04 6.45
CA ALA A 27 -1.61 -2.35 5.13
C ALA A 27 -0.29 -3.13 5.19
N SER A 28 -0.10 -4.02 4.22
CA SER A 28 1.22 -4.61 3.95
C SER A 28 2.21 -3.53 3.48
N PRO A 29 3.49 -3.59 3.89
CA PRO A 29 4.53 -2.67 3.41
C PRO A 29 4.69 -2.75 1.88
N TYR A 30 4.39 -3.89 1.27
CA TYR A 30 4.43 -4.08 -0.18
C TYR A 30 3.39 -3.27 -0.97
N LYS A 31 2.41 -2.63 -0.30
CA LYS A 31 1.53 -1.66 -0.96
C LYS A 31 2.16 -0.27 -1.10
N PHE A 32 3.28 -0.03 -0.43
CA PHE A 32 4.02 1.25 -0.44
C PHE A 32 5.54 1.00 -0.48
N PRO A 33 6.04 0.23 -1.46
CA PRO A 33 7.39 -0.33 -1.42
C PRO A 33 8.48 0.74 -1.38
N ALA A 34 8.35 1.82 -2.16
CA ALA A 34 9.32 2.93 -2.18
C ALA A 34 9.39 3.66 -0.83
N ALA A 35 8.25 4.06 -0.28
CA ALA A 35 8.21 4.76 1.00
C ALA A 35 8.78 3.91 2.15
N VAL A 36 8.58 2.58 2.11
CA VAL A 36 9.15 1.68 3.11
C VAL A 36 10.66 1.53 2.92
N LEU A 37 11.13 1.34 1.69
CA LEU A 37 12.55 1.17 1.37
C LEU A 37 13.35 2.44 1.73
N GLU A 38 12.86 3.61 1.36
CA GLU A 38 13.45 4.90 1.76
C GLU A 38 13.40 5.11 3.27
N GLY A 39 12.29 4.73 3.92
CA GLY A 39 12.13 4.83 5.37
C GLY A 39 13.10 3.97 6.17
N ILE A 40 13.68 2.93 5.57
CA ILE A 40 14.74 2.10 6.19
C ILE A 40 16.15 2.49 5.74
N GLY A 41 16.31 3.59 4.99
CA GLY A 41 17.59 4.16 4.59
C GLY A 41 18.14 3.66 3.25
N GLU A 42 17.34 2.93 2.48
CA GLU A 42 17.71 2.42 1.17
C GLU A 42 17.19 3.35 0.06
N LYS A 43 17.67 3.18 -1.17
CA LYS A 43 17.16 3.93 -2.33
C LYS A 43 16.15 3.09 -3.10
N ALA A 44 15.04 3.70 -3.49
CA ALA A 44 14.07 3.11 -4.39
C ALA A 44 14.42 3.44 -5.85
N GLU A 45 14.69 2.41 -6.65
CA GLU A 45 15.05 2.54 -8.07
C GLU A 45 14.14 1.68 -8.96
N GLY A 46 13.80 2.16 -10.16
CA GLY A 46 12.97 1.42 -11.11
C GLY A 46 11.46 1.58 -10.90
N ASP A 47 10.68 0.66 -11.45
CA ASP A 47 9.22 0.66 -11.30
C ASP A 47 8.78 0.08 -9.93
N GLU A 48 7.48 0.18 -9.61
CA GLU A 48 6.97 -0.32 -8.32
C GLU A 48 7.30 -1.80 -8.06
N PHE A 49 7.35 -2.64 -9.10
CA PHE A 49 7.68 -4.07 -8.95
C PHE A 49 9.18 -4.27 -8.69
N ASP A 50 10.04 -3.51 -9.35
CA ASP A 50 11.48 -3.54 -9.08
C ASP A 50 11.79 -3.09 -7.65
N VAL A 51 11.08 -2.07 -7.16
CA VAL A 51 11.21 -1.58 -5.77
C VAL A 51 10.66 -2.60 -4.77
N MET A 52 9.60 -3.33 -5.10
CA MET A 52 9.12 -4.45 -4.27
C MET A 52 10.18 -5.55 -4.15
N GLU A 53 10.88 -5.90 -5.23
CA GLU A 53 11.97 -6.88 -5.19
C GLU A 53 13.15 -6.39 -4.36
N GLN A 54 13.50 -5.10 -4.44
CA GLN A 54 14.53 -4.50 -3.57
C GLN A 54 14.14 -4.60 -2.09
N LEU A 55 12.89 -4.25 -1.75
CA LEU A 55 12.39 -4.37 -0.39
C LEU A 55 12.44 -5.82 0.13
N HIS A 56 12.13 -6.80 -0.73
CA HIS A 56 12.27 -8.21 -0.39
C HIS A 56 13.73 -8.59 -0.09
N LYS A 57 14.68 -8.15 -0.93
CA LYS A 57 16.11 -8.43 -0.74
C LYS A 57 16.64 -7.89 0.59
N VAL A 58 16.22 -6.68 0.99
CA VAL A 58 16.68 -6.03 2.22
C VAL A 58 16.01 -6.63 3.46
N THR A 59 14.70 -6.93 3.39
CA THR A 59 13.93 -7.33 4.58
C THR A 59 13.79 -8.84 4.76
N GLY A 60 13.96 -9.63 3.70
CA GLY A 60 13.69 -11.07 3.68
C GLY A 60 12.20 -11.45 3.79
N VAL A 61 11.28 -10.48 3.97
CA VAL A 61 9.85 -10.74 4.08
C VAL A 61 9.32 -11.17 2.71
N PRO A 62 8.57 -12.26 2.54
CA PRO A 62 8.11 -12.70 1.23
C PRO A 62 7.12 -11.71 0.61
N VAL A 63 7.26 -11.48 -0.70
CA VAL A 63 6.31 -10.68 -1.47
C VAL A 63 4.95 -11.40 -1.54
N PRO A 64 3.83 -10.75 -1.19
CA PRO A 64 2.51 -11.35 -1.34
C PRO A 64 2.21 -11.75 -2.78
N LYS A 65 1.80 -13.00 -2.99
CA LYS A 65 1.55 -13.57 -4.33
C LYS A 65 0.59 -12.72 -5.16
N ASN A 66 -0.48 -12.21 -4.55
CA ASN A 66 -1.46 -11.38 -5.24
C ASN A 66 -0.89 -10.07 -5.78
N LEU A 67 0.16 -9.52 -5.17
CA LEU A 67 0.86 -8.33 -5.66
C LEU A 67 1.90 -8.70 -6.71
N ALA A 68 2.68 -9.77 -6.49
CA ALA A 68 3.66 -10.26 -7.46
C ALA A 68 3.01 -10.59 -8.82
N ASP A 69 1.84 -11.25 -8.78
CA ASP A 69 1.10 -11.65 -9.98
C ASP A 69 0.55 -10.46 -10.79
N LEU A 70 0.48 -9.24 -10.22
CA LEU A 70 -0.01 -8.06 -10.96
C LEU A 70 0.91 -7.68 -12.12
N ARG A 71 2.23 -7.94 -12.00
CA ARG A 71 3.22 -7.58 -13.04
C ARG A 71 2.88 -8.21 -14.40
N SER A 72 2.32 -9.42 -14.39
CA SER A 72 1.95 -10.16 -15.60
C SER A 72 0.49 -9.97 -16.03
N ARG A 73 -0.33 -9.22 -15.27
CA ARG A 73 -1.76 -9.05 -15.57
C ARG A 73 -2.01 -7.86 -16.48
N ALA A 74 -2.94 -8.02 -17.41
CA ALA A 74 -3.38 -6.93 -18.26
C ALA A 74 -4.16 -5.89 -17.44
N VAL A 75 -3.84 -4.61 -17.65
CA VAL A 75 -4.63 -3.48 -17.12
C VAL A 75 -6.00 -3.45 -17.80
N ARG A 76 -7.07 -3.57 -17.01
CA ARG A 76 -8.46 -3.61 -17.48
C ARG A 76 -9.14 -2.23 -17.51
N HIS A 77 -8.68 -1.30 -16.68
CA HIS A 77 -9.27 0.03 -16.53
C HIS A 77 -8.34 1.06 -17.16
N ARG A 78 -8.76 1.63 -18.30
CA ARG A 78 -7.97 2.61 -19.08
C ARG A 78 -8.70 3.94 -19.29
N ASP A 79 -9.98 3.98 -18.96
CA ASP A 79 -10.83 5.13 -19.20
C ASP A 79 -10.54 6.23 -18.16
N VAL A 80 -10.52 7.47 -18.64
CA VAL A 80 -10.41 8.68 -17.81
C VAL A 80 -11.64 9.52 -18.10
N ILE A 81 -12.37 9.89 -17.05
CA ILE A 81 -13.63 10.63 -17.15
C ILE A 81 -13.59 11.88 -16.28
N ASP A 82 -14.42 12.87 -16.58
CA ASP A 82 -14.63 14.00 -15.68
C ASP A 82 -15.45 13.58 -14.44
N ARG A 83 -15.28 14.31 -13.33
CA ARG A 83 -16.06 14.10 -12.10
C ARG A 83 -17.57 14.13 -12.36
N GLY A 84 -18.04 15.02 -13.23
CA GLY A 84 -19.46 15.16 -13.57
C GLY A 84 -20.04 13.97 -14.32
N GLU A 85 -19.20 13.16 -14.98
CA GLU A 85 -19.61 12.06 -15.85
C GLU A 85 -19.71 10.71 -15.12
N MET A 86 -19.37 10.67 -13.82
CA MET A 86 -19.24 9.42 -13.07
C MET A 86 -20.52 8.56 -13.07
N LEU A 87 -21.70 9.17 -12.92
CA LEU A 87 -22.97 8.44 -12.90
C LEU A 87 -23.24 7.79 -14.26
N ASP A 88 -23.19 8.57 -15.34
CA ASP A 88 -23.50 8.08 -16.69
C ASP A 88 -22.48 7.04 -17.15
N TYR A 89 -21.20 7.24 -16.84
CA TYR A 89 -20.14 6.28 -17.14
C TYR A 89 -20.39 4.92 -16.44
N VAL A 90 -20.71 4.92 -15.15
CA VAL A 90 -20.97 3.68 -14.41
C VAL A 90 -22.22 2.98 -14.93
N LEU A 91 -23.30 3.72 -15.20
CA LEU A 91 -24.52 3.15 -15.78
C LEU A 91 -24.26 2.55 -17.17
N GLY A 92 -23.50 3.24 -18.01
CA GLY A 92 -23.11 2.76 -19.33
C GLY A 92 -22.29 1.46 -19.28
N LYS A 93 -21.29 1.40 -18.40
CA LYS A 93 -20.45 0.19 -18.22
C LYS A 93 -21.26 -1.00 -17.68
N ALA A 94 -22.09 -0.77 -16.67
CA ALA A 94 -22.90 -1.83 -16.07
C ALA A 94 -23.96 -2.39 -17.05
N ALA A 95 -24.47 -1.56 -17.96
CA ALA A 95 -25.40 -2.00 -19.01
C ALA A 95 -24.71 -2.78 -20.15
N ALA A 96 -23.44 -2.47 -20.44
CA ALA A 96 -22.67 -3.10 -21.51
C ALA A 96 -22.12 -4.51 -21.17
N GLU A 97 -22.12 -4.89 -19.89
CA GLU A 97 -21.65 -6.22 -19.41
C GLU A 97 -22.77 -7.29 -19.35
N LYS A 98 -23.94 -7.03 -19.94
CA LYS A 98 -25.01 -8.02 -20.18
C LYS A 98 -25.00 -8.51 -21.63
#